data_AF-C0MJR6-F1
#
_entry.id   AF-C0MJR6-F1
#
_cell.length_a   1.000
_cell.length_b   1.000
_cell.length_c   1.000
_cell.angle_alpha   90.00
_cell.angle_beta   90.00
_cell.angle_gamma   90.00
#
_symmetry.space_group_name_H-M   'P 1'
#
loop_
_entity.id
_entity.type
_entity.pdbx_description
1 polymer ?
#
loop_
_entity_poly.entity_id
_entity_poly.type
_entity_poly.pdbx_seq_one_letter_code
_entity_poly.pdbx_strand_id
1 'polypeptide(L)'
;MRPWMQKWVPTYGFKRAEAEKAKDWVLEVPQNADPNTDMFQKKIDLRNEKVAKNEIQRMKNIVRAKKIDMPRSGYLGPEAASSSQLLTAVTVAKSSTASVGKFQNKLPKEKEARGLGIKELIPGGKRKQSHITQTPEKEANLDLIKSVLNKKPKLDVSKAVSMEKRDNRLAREAEAENELGKKGGKKPKGKGSRKAVGKKSKGNRGQRAPGKKAQAGRKRR
;
A
#
# COMPACT_ATOMS: atom_id res chain seq x y z
N MET A 1 34.75 -8.19 -24.83
CA MET A 1 35.54 -7.00 -24.43
C MET A 1 36.64 -7.45 -23.50
N ARG A 2 37.91 -7.30 -23.87
CA ARG A 2 39.03 -7.58 -22.96
C ARG A 2 38.98 -6.55 -21.81
N PRO A 3 39.26 -6.94 -20.56
CA PRO A 3 39.45 -5.99 -19.47
C PRO A 3 40.56 -5.00 -19.84
N TRP A 4 40.29 -3.70 -19.67
CA TRP A 4 41.27 -2.64 -19.96
C TRP A 4 42.48 -2.68 -19.01
N MET A 5 42.33 -3.34 -17.87
CA MET A 5 43.39 -3.58 -16.89
C MET A 5 43.56 -5.10 -16.69
N GLN A 6 44.81 -5.57 -16.63
CA GLN A 6 45.12 -6.99 -16.40
C GLN A 6 44.89 -7.43 -14.94
N LYS A 7 44.76 -6.48 -14.01
CA LYS A 7 44.51 -6.74 -12.59
C LYS A 7 43.01 -6.62 -12.30
N TRP A 8 42.50 -7.53 -11.48
CA TRP A 8 41.12 -7.48 -11.01
C TRP A 8 40.92 -6.31 -10.04
N VAL A 9 39.87 -5.51 -10.25
CA VAL A 9 39.50 -4.38 -9.40
C VAL A 9 38.09 -4.62 -8.83
N PRO A 10 37.86 -4.41 -7.52
CA PRO A 10 36.54 -4.55 -6.91
C PRO A 10 35.49 -3.65 -7.55
N THR A 11 34.24 -4.14 -7.58
CA THR A 11 33.12 -3.33 -8.07
C THR A 11 32.79 -2.19 -7.14
N TYR A 12 33.03 -2.24 -5.83
CA TYR A 12 32.84 -1.10 -4.94
C TYR A 12 33.95 -1.07 -3.87
N GLY A 13 34.17 0.10 -3.27
CA GLY A 13 35.17 0.25 -2.20
C GLY A 13 36.58 0.58 -2.72
N PHE A 14 37.58 -0.10 -2.16
CA PHE A 14 38.99 0.27 -2.29
C PHE A 14 39.50 0.20 -3.74
N LYS A 15 40.28 1.21 -4.16
CA LYS A 15 40.88 1.36 -5.51
C LYS A 15 39.92 1.46 -6.70
N ARG A 16 38.59 1.37 -6.50
CA ARG A 16 37.60 1.57 -7.58
C ARG A 16 37.66 3.00 -8.14
N ALA A 17 37.75 4.00 -7.27
CA ALA A 17 37.80 5.40 -7.67
C ALA A 17 39.07 5.75 -8.47
N GLU A 18 40.22 5.19 -8.07
CA GLU A 18 41.49 5.34 -8.79
C GLU A 18 41.43 4.66 -10.16
N ALA A 19 40.85 3.45 -10.23
CA ALA A 19 40.64 2.75 -11.48
C ALA A 19 39.65 3.46 -12.42
N GLU A 20 38.59 4.08 -11.90
CA GLU A 20 37.68 4.90 -12.71
C GLU A 20 38.36 6.16 -13.25
N LYS A 21 39.20 6.84 -12.45
CA LYS A 21 39.97 7.99 -12.92
C LYS A 21 40.97 7.60 -14.01
N ALA A 22 41.68 6.48 -13.83
CA ALA A 22 42.64 5.98 -14.82
C ALA A 22 41.96 5.52 -16.12
N LYS A 23 40.73 5.00 -16.01
CA LYS A 23 39.93 4.61 -17.17
C LYS A 23 39.35 5.81 -17.90
N ASP A 24 38.75 6.74 -17.15
CA ASP A 24 38.07 7.92 -17.66
C ASP A 24 39.01 9.13 -17.69
N TRP A 25 40.23 8.95 -18.18
CA TRP A 25 41.22 10.03 -18.27
C TRP A 25 40.87 11.05 -19.37
N VAL A 26 40.09 10.61 -20.39
CA VAL A 26 39.48 11.45 -21.42
C VAL A 26 38.00 11.10 -21.51
N LEU A 27 37.15 12.13 -21.54
CA LEU A 27 35.73 11.98 -21.78
C LEU A 27 35.37 12.71 -23.07
N GLU A 28 34.74 12.00 -24.01
CA GLU A 28 34.27 12.60 -25.26
C GLU A 28 33.17 13.63 -24.96
N VAL A 29 33.39 14.85 -25.43
CA VAL A 29 32.41 15.93 -25.32
C VAL A 29 31.49 15.87 -26.54
N PRO A 30 30.17 15.73 -26.36
CA PRO A 30 29.23 15.77 -27.48
C PRO A 30 29.33 17.11 -28.22
N GLN A 31 29.24 17.08 -29.55
CA GLN A 31 29.43 18.26 -30.39
C GLN A 31 28.35 19.36 -30.21
N ASN A 32 27.25 19.03 -29.52
CA ASN A 32 26.16 19.93 -29.15
C ASN A 32 26.22 20.35 -27.66
N ALA A 33 27.28 20.01 -26.92
CA ALA A 33 27.46 20.45 -25.55
C ALA A 33 28.03 21.88 -25.52
N ASP A 34 27.58 22.66 -24.54
CA ASP A 34 28.12 23.99 -24.28
C ASP A 34 29.65 23.92 -24.01
N PRO A 35 30.47 24.65 -24.78
CA PRO A 35 31.93 24.67 -24.64
C PRO A 35 32.44 24.97 -23.23
N ASN A 36 31.65 25.68 -22.41
CA ASN A 36 32.04 26.05 -21.05
C ASN A 36 31.70 24.99 -19.98
N THR A 37 31.04 23.89 -20.36
CA THR A 37 30.58 22.91 -19.37
C THR A 37 31.56 21.76 -19.15
N ASP A 38 32.05 21.62 -17.91
CA ASP A 38 32.89 20.48 -17.53
C ASP A 38 32.04 19.18 -17.45
N MET A 39 32.38 18.23 -18.31
CA MET A 39 31.70 16.94 -18.37
C MET A 39 32.06 16.02 -17.20
N PHE A 40 33.23 16.18 -16.58
CA PHE A 40 33.58 15.45 -15.37
C PHE A 40 32.72 15.88 -14.19
N GLN A 41 32.54 17.18 -14.02
CA GLN A 41 31.67 17.74 -12.99
C GLN A 41 30.22 17.25 -13.18
N LYS A 42 29.68 17.32 -14.41
CA LYS A 42 28.34 16.78 -14.73
C LYS A 42 28.20 15.30 -14.35
N LYS A 43 29.22 14.47 -14.60
CA LYS A 43 29.20 13.04 -14.23
C LYS A 43 29.18 12.85 -12.71
N ILE A 44 29.91 13.66 -11.96
CA ILE A 44 29.91 13.66 -10.50
C ILE A 44 28.54 14.08 -9.96
N ASP A 45 27.98 15.16 -10.50
CA ASP A 45 26.68 15.68 -10.10
C ASP A 45 25.57 14.65 -10.34
N LEU A 46 25.53 14.02 -11.53
CA LEU A 46 24.59 12.94 -11.83
C LEU A 46 24.75 11.72 -10.89
N ARG A 47 25.98 11.42 -10.43
CA ARG A 47 26.21 10.36 -9.44
C ARG A 47 25.64 10.78 -8.08
N ASN A 48 25.90 12.01 -7.66
CA ASN A 48 25.41 12.57 -6.39
C ASN A 48 23.88 12.64 -6.37
N GLU A 49 23.24 13.04 -7.47
CA GLU A 49 21.79 13.05 -7.63
C GLU A 49 21.18 11.65 -7.48
N LYS A 50 21.81 10.62 -8.06
CA LYS A 50 21.36 9.22 -7.92
C LYS A 50 21.46 8.75 -6.47
N VAL A 51 22.53 9.11 -5.77
CA VAL A 51 22.71 8.81 -4.34
C VAL A 51 21.65 9.54 -3.51
N ALA A 52 21.45 10.83 -3.75
CA ALA A 52 20.45 11.64 -3.06
C ALA A 52 19.03 11.09 -3.30
N LYS A 53 18.70 10.70 -4.53
CA LYS A 53 17.40 10.06 -4.87
C LYS A 53 17.19 8.76 -4.11
N ASN A 54 18.23 7.94 -3.96
CA ASN A 54 18.15 6.70 -3.21
C ASN A 54 17.91 6.97 -1.72
N GLU A 55 18.67 7.89 -1.12
CA GLU A 55 18.46 8.29 0.28
C GLU A 55 17.05 8.86 0.49
N ILE A 56 16.58 9.66 -0.46
CA ILE A 56 15.23 10.20 -0.46
C ILE A 56 14.18 9.08 -0.43
N GLN A 57 14.40 8.02 -1.20
CA GLN A 57 13.51 6.87 -1.26
C GLN A 57 13.61 6.00 -0.01
N ARG A 58 14.81 5.85 0.57
CA ARG A 58 15.03 5.20 1.86
C ARG A 58 14.24 5.90 2.97
N MET A 59 14.29 7.23 3.05
CA MET A 59 13.50 8.01 4.01
C MET A 59 12.00 7.80 3.82
N LYS A 60 11.51 7.85 2.57
CA LYS A 60 10.10 7.54 2.24
C LYS A 60 9.69 6.14 2.73
N ASN A 61 10.56 5.14 2.56
CA ASN A 61 10.28 3.77 2.99
C ASN A 61 10.26 3.65 4.52
N ILE A 62 11.20 4.31 5.22
CA ILE A 62 11.26 4.33 6.68
C ILE A 62 9.98 4.97 7.24
N VAL A 63 9.57 6.12 6.71
CA VAL A 63 8.35 6.79 7.19
C VAL A 63 7.12 5.91 6.94
N ARG A 64 7.01 5.28 5.76
CA ARG A 64 5.92 4.35 5.46
C ARG A 64 5.90 3.15 6.40
N ALA A 65 7.07 2.59 6.72
CA ALA A 65 7.19 1.45 7.63
C ALA A 65 6.81 1.84 9.06
N LYS A 66 7.23 3.02 9.53
CA LYS A 66 6.92 3.53 10.87
C LYS A 66 5.51 4.13 10.99
N LYS A 67 4.78 4.31 9.88
CA LYS A 67 3.46 4.97 9.82
C LYS A 67 3.44 6.34 10.53
N ILE A 68 4.54 7.07 10.43
CA ILE A 68 4.63 8.43 10.98
C ILE A 68 3.94 9.35 9.98
N ASP A 69 2.99 10.16 10.47
CA ASP A 69 2.39 11.23 9.67
C ASP A 69 3.43 12.32 9.45
N MET A 70 4.07 12.30 8.29
CA MET A 70 4.98 13.36 7.87
C MET A 70 4.16 14.52 7.29
N PRO A 71 4.40 15.77 7.74
CA PRO A 71 3.77 16.94 7.14
C PRO A 71 4.08 17.01 5.64
N ARG A 72 3.08 17.40 4.85
CA ARG A 72 3.14 17.47 3.37
C ARG A 72 4.18 18.48 2.86
N SER A 73 4.69 19.36 3.73
CA SER A 73 5.60 20.45 3.38
C SER A 73 7.05 19.96 3.30
N GLY A 74 7.68 20.12 2.14
CA GLY A 74 9.13 19.98 1.96
C GLY A 74 9.60 18.74 1.23
N TYR A 75 8.70 17.80 0.92
CA TYR A 75 9.02 16.69 0.04
C TYR A 75 8.14 16.71 -1.19
N LEU A 76 8.78 16.79 -2.37
CA LEU A 76 8.12 16.49 -3.63
C LEU A 76 7.46 15.11 -3.48
N GLY A 77 6.14 15.14 -3.30
CA GLY A 77 5.30 13.99 -3.60
C GLY A 77 5.58 13.54 -5.03
N PRO A 78 5.10 12.37 -5.46
CA PRO A 78 5.10 12.07 -6.89
C PRO A 78 4.51 13.29 -7.64
N GLU A 79 5.22 13.77 -8.68
CA GLU A 79 4.79 14.88 -9.57
C GLU A 79 3.31 14.77 -9.95
N ALA A 80 2.83 13.53 -10.12
CA ALA A 80 1.44 13.21 -10.23
C ALA A 80 0.85 12.78 -8.87
N ALA A 81 -0.13 13.54 -8.37
CA ALA A 81 -0.94 13.13 -7.24
C ALA A 81 -1.60 11.77 -7.51
N SER A 82 -1.53 10.86 -6.52
CA SER A 82 -2.21 9.57 -6.61
C SER A 82 -3.72 9.78 -6.79
N SER A 83 -4.39 8.86 -7.51
CA SER A 83 -5.85 8.87 -7.67
C SER A 83 -6.59 9.02 -6.33
N SER A 84 -6.11 8.38 -5.27
CA SER A 84 -6.68 8.54 -3.92
C SER A 84 -6.50 9.95 -3.35
N GLN A 85 -5.35 10.59 -3.60
CA GLN A 85 -5.05 11.95 -3.14
C GLN A 85 -5.87 12.99 -3.90
N LEU A 86 -6.10 12.78 -5.19
CA LEU A 86 -6.98 13.61 -5.99
C LEU A 86 -8.42 13.52 -5.49
N LEU A 87 -8.91 12.31 -5.18
CA LEU A 87 -10.25 12.14 -4.59
C LEU A 87 -10.38 12.84 -3.23
N THR A 88 -9.37 12.76 -2.36
CA THR A 88 -9.39 13.49 -1.09
C THR A 88 -9.32 15.01 -1.28
N ALA A 89 -8.51 15.49 -2.21
CA ALA A 89 -8.42 16.92 -2.51
C ALA A 89 -9.75 17.45 -3.05
N VAL A 90 -10.42 16.71 -3.94
CA VAL A 90 -11.77 17.04 -4.42
C VAL A 90 -12.77 17.14 -3.26
N THR A 91 -12.72 16.23 -2.27
CA THR A 91 -13.61 16.33 -1.10
C THR A 91 -13.35 17.54 -0.22
N VAL A 92 -12.07 17.85 0.03
CA VAL A 92 -11.67 19.01 0.86
C VAL A 92 -12.03 20.32 0.15
N ALA A 93 -11.79 20.41 -1.16
CA ALA A 93 -12.19 21.55 -1.95
C ALA A 93 -13.71 21.75 -1.90
N LYS A 94 -14.50 20.68 -2.02
CA LYS A 94 -15.97 20.76 -1.97
C LYS A 94 -16.52 21.23 -0.63
N SER A 95 -15.91 20.83 0.49
CA SER A 95 -16.31 21.36 1.80
C SER A 95 -15.84 22.80 2.02
N SER A 96 -14.78 23.23 1.32
CA SER A 96 -14.19 24.57 1.44
C SER A 96 -14.78 25.61 0.48
N THR A 97 -15.57 25.21 -0.52
CA THR A 97 -16.19 26.15 -1.49
C THR A 97 -17.42 26.87 -0.95
N ALA A 98 -17.73 26.73 0.36
CA ALA A 98 -18.84 27.42 0.98
C ALA A 98 -18.52 28.92 1.19
N SER A 99 -19.02 29.77 0.30
CA SER A 99 -19.19 31.19 0.60
C SER A 99 -20.49 31.37 1.38
N VAL A 100 -20.41 31.72 2.67
CA VAL A 100 -21.59 31.97 3.53
C VAL A 100 -22.57 30.77 3.56
N GLY A 101 -22.02 29.55 3.64
CA GLY A 101 -22.83 28.32 3.74
C GLY A 101 -23.53 27.87 2.44
N LYS A 102 -23.33 28.58 1.31
CA LYS A 102 -23.79 28.13 -0.02
C LYS A 102 -22.68 27.34 -0.72
N PHE A 103 -22.92 26.05 -0.93
CA PHE A 103 -21.98 25.16 -1.61
C PHE A 103 -22.21 25.14 -3.13
N GLN A 104 -21.14 24.91 -3.89
CA GLN A 104 -21.23 24.69 -5.34
C GLN A 104 -22.02 23.42 -5.66
N ASN A 105 -22.84 23.47 -6.71
CA ASN A 105 -23.63 22.32 -7.15
C ASN A 105 -22.73 21.18 -7.66
N LYS A 106 -23.18 19.93 -7.44
CA LYS A 106 -22.46 18.72 -7.86
C LYS A 106 -22.46 18.60 -9.38
N LEU A 107 -21.30 18.30 -9.98
CA LEU A 107 -21.23 18.00 -11.42
C LEU A 107 -21.87 16.63 -11.73
N PRO A 108 -22.48 16.45 -12.91
CA PRO A 108 -23.29 15.26 -13.24
C PRO A 108 -22.54 13.91 -13.20
N LYS A 109 -21.20 13.91 -13.26
CA LYS A 109 -20.36 12.69 -13.18
C LYS A 109 -19.34 12.73 -12.04
N GLU A 110 -19.53 13.63 -11.08
CA GLU A 110 -18.64 13.72 -9.92
C GLU A 110 -18.81 12.49 -9.02
N LYS A 111 -17.71 11.78 -8.77
CA LYS A 111 -17.71 10.62 -7.87
C LYS A 111 -17.82 11.12 -6.43
N GLU A 112 -18.83 10.63 -5.72
CA GLU A 112 -18.91 10.82 -4.27
C GLU A 112 -17.78 10.04 -3.60
N ALA A 113 -17.11 10.69 -2.65
CA ALA A 113 -16.08 10.02 -1.90
C ALA A 113 -16.70 8.97 -0.96
N ARG A 114 -16.10 7.78 -0.98
CA ARG A 114 -16.52 6.61 -0.21
C ARG A 114 -15.33 6.10 0.62
N GLY A 115 -15.50 5.99 1.93
CA GLY A 115 -14.46 5.51 2.85
C GLY A 115 -14.66 5.99 4.29
N LEU A 116 -13.82 5.48 5.20
CA LEU A 116 -13.75 5.88 6.60
C LEU A 116 -13.21 7.32 6.69
N GLY A 117 -13.77 8.16 7.57
CA GLY A 117 -13.37 9.56 7.78
C GLY A 117 -13.97 10.59 6.79
N ILE A 118 -14.40 10.20 5.59
CA ILE A 118 -14.97 11.14 4.60
C ILE A 118 -16.24 11.85 5.10
N LYS A 119 -17.06 11.16 5.92
CA LYS A 119 -18.28 11.75 6.51
C LYS A 119 -17.97 12.80 7.58
N GLU A 120 -16.75 12.82 8.12
CA GLU A 120 -16.30 13.83 9.09
C GLU A 120 -15.85 15.10 8.36
N LEU A 121 -15.28 14.96 7.15
CA LEU A 121 -14.87 16.09 6.31
C LEU A 121 -16.03 16.76 5.56
N ILE A 122 -17.15 16.06 5.34
CA ILE A 122 -18.32 16.60 4.64
C ILE A 122 -19.27 17.26 5.66
N PRO A 123 -19.50 18.59 5.58
CA PRO A 123 -20.51 19.25 6.40
C PRO A 123 -21.90 18.69 6.09
N GLY A 124 -22.68 18.35 7.12
CA GLY A 124 -24.05 17.82 6.98
C GLY A 124 -24.19 16.31 6.77
N GLY A 125 -23.08 15.56 6.66
CA GLY A 125 -23.14 14.09 6.63
C GLY A 125 -23.54 13.50 7.98
N LYS A 126 -24.54 12.60 8.01
CA LYS A 126 -24.89 11.85 9.25
C LYS A 126 -23.67 11.06 9.75
N ARG A 127 -23.08 11.53 10.85
CA ARG A 127 -21.91 10.93 11.51
C ARG A 127 -22.33 9.62 12.18
N LYS A 128 -21.42 8.63 12.21
CA LYS A 128 -21.62 7.45 13.07
C LYS A 128 -21.47 7.92 14.51
N GLN A 129 -22.39 7.50 15.38
CA GLN A 129 -22.35 7.84 16.80
C GLN A 129 -20.99 7.42 17.37
N SER A 130 -20.36 8.31 18.15
CA SER A 130 -19.10 8.01 18.83
C SER A 130 -19.24 6.76 19.69
N HIS A 131 -18.19 5.96 19.79
CA HIS A 131 -18.15 4.77 20.66
C HIS A 131 -18.21 5.10 22.16
N ILE A 132 -18.29 6.38 22.52
CA ILE A 132 -18.64 6.82 23.87
C ILE A 132 -20.08 6.38 24.11
N THR A 133 -20.21 5.24 24.77
CA THR A 133 -21.48 4.78 25.31
C THR A 133 -21.92 5.82 26.34
N GLN A 134 -23.12 6.37 26.20
CA GLN A 134 -23.78 7.16 27.24
C GLN A 134 -24.23 6.25 28.42
N THR A 135 -23.42 5.25 28.76
CA THR A 135 -23.58 4.50 30.00
C THR A 135 -23.20 5.45 31.12
N PRO A 136 -24.07 5.70 32.11
CA PRO A 136 -23.74 6.60 33.19
C PRO A 136 -22.47 6.07 33.88
N GLU A 137 -21.46 6.92 34.03
CA GLU A 137 -20.13 6.55 34.55
C GLU A 137 -20.23 5.81 35.90
N LYS A 138 -21.27 6.13 36.68
CA LYS A 138 -21.64 5.46 37.93
C LYS A 138 -21.86 3.95 37.77
N GLU A 139 -22.56 3.50 36.72
CA GLU A 139 -22.83 2.08 36.49
C GLU A 139 -21.57 1.32 36.09
N ALA A 140 -20.75 1.91 35.22
CA ALA A 140 -19.47 1.34 34.82
C ALA A 140 -18.50 1.20 36.02
N ASN A 141 -18.47 2.21 36.88
CA ASN A 141 -17.66 2.20 38.11
C ASN A 141 -18.16 1.14 39.10
N LEU A 142 -19.47 0.99 39.26
CA LEU A 142 -20.06 -0.05 40.12
C LEU A 142 -19.78 -1.46 39.59
N ASP A 143 -19.82 -1.68 38.28
CA ASP A 143 -19.48 -2.98 37.67
C ASP A 143 -17.99 -3.33 37.91
N LEU A 144 -17.11 -2.32 37.79
CA LEU A 144 -15.68 -2.48 38.07
C LEU A 144 -15.44 -2.87 39.53
N ILE A 145 -16.06 -2.17 40.49
CA ILE A 145 -15.95 -2.49 41.92
C ILE A 145 -16.46 -3.90 42.21
N LYS A 146 -17.62 -4.30 41.65
CA LYS A 146 -18.16 -5.66 41.81
C LYS A 146 -17.21 -6.71 41.25
N SER A 147 -16.56 -6.45 40.12
CA SER A 147 -15.59 -7.38 39.51
C SER A 147 -14.34 -7.59 40.38
N VAL A 148 -13.83 -6.52 40.99
CA VAL A 148 -12.67 -6.56 41.89
C VAL A 148 -13.01 -7.26 43.20
N LEU A 149 -14.18 -6.96 43.78
CA LEU A 149 -14.64 -7.57 45.04
C LEU A 149 -14.91 -9.07 44.90
N ASN A 150 -15.52 -9.47 43.78
CA ASN A 150 -15.86 -10.87 43.54
C ASN A 150 -14.64 -11.74 43.18
N LYS A 151 -13.46 -11.16 42.91
CA LYS A 151 -12.19 -11.84 42.53
C LYS A 151 -12.32 -12.89 41.42
N LYS A 152 -13.42 -12.87 40.65
CA LYS A 152 -13.68 -13.81 39.56
C LYS A 152 -13.22 -13.17 38.25
N PRO A 153 -12.41 -13.86 37.44
CA PRO A 153 -11.99 -13.33 36.14
C PRO A 153 -13.20 -13.16 35.22
N LYS A 154 -13.26 -12.03 34.49
CA LYS A 154 -14.32 -11.77 33.50
C LYS A 154 -14.15 -12.74 32.33
N LEU A 155 -15.06 -13.70 32.21
CA LEU A 155 -15.10 -14.65 31.09
C LEU A 155 -15.81 -14.00 29.90
N ASP A 156 -15.05 -13.59 28.88
CA ASP A 156 -15.60 -13.13 27.62
C ASP A 156 -15.94 -14.33 26.71
N VAL A 157 -17.18 -14.81 26.84
CA VAL A 157 -17.73 -15.93 26.06
C VAL A 157 -17.66 -15.65 24.55
N SER A 158 -17.82 -14.38 24.13
CA SER A 158 -17.79 -14.01 22.72
C SER A 158 -16.40 -14.19 22.11
N LYS A 159 -15.37 -13.82 22.88
CA LYS A 159 -13.97 -14.00 22.51
C LYS A 159 -13.60 -15.49 22.50
N ALA A 160 -14.05 -16.26 23.49
CA ALA A 160 -13.84 -17.70 23.54
C ALA A 160 -14.43 -18.41 22.29
N VAL A 161 -15.68 -18.12 21.93
CA VAL A 161 -16.34 -18.67 20.74
C VAL A 161 -15.65 -18.22 19.44
N SER A 162 -15.12 -16.99 19.39
CA SER A 162 -14.36 -16.51 18.23
C SER A 162 -13.03 -17.25 18.06
N MET A 163 -12.34 -17.56 19.15
CA MET A 163 -11.11 -18.35 19.14
C MET A 163 -11.39 -19.78 18.68
N GLU A 164 -12.42 -20.42 19.25
CA GLU A 164 -12.84 -21.77 18.86
C GLU A 164 -13.22 -21.85 17.37
N LYS A 165 -13.97 -20.88 16.85
CA LYS A 165 -14.31 -20.81 15.42
C LYS A 165 -13.08 -20.64 14.52
N ARG A 166 -12.06 -19.92 14.99
CA ARG A 166 -10.80 -19.73 14.25
C ARG A 166 -10.00 -21.02 14.23
N ASP A 167 -9.88 -21.68 15.38
CA ASP A 167 -9.09 -22.89 15.53
C ASP A 167 -9.76 -24.06 14.78
N ASN A 168 -11.10 -24.18 14.83
CA ASN A 168 -11.87 -25.12 14.00
C ASN A 168 -11.72 -24.85 12.49
N ARG A 169 -11.56 -23.60 12.08
CA ARG A 169 -11.29 -23.27 10.66
C ARG A 169 -9.89 -23.71 10.25
N LEU A 170 -8.89 -23.42 11.08
CA LEU A 170 -7.50 -23.80 10.83
C LEU A 170 -7.33 -25.33 10.82
N ALA A 171 -8.00 -26.04 11.71
CA ALA A 171 -8.00 -27.51 11.72
C ALA A 171 -8.58 -28.09 10.41
N ARG A 172 -9.73 -27.57 9.95
CA ARG A 172 -10.33 -27.98 8.66
C ARG A 172 -9.44 -27.67 7.46
N GLU A 173 -8.74 -26.53 7.48
CA GLU A 173 -7.80 -26.15 6.41
C GLU A 173 -6.58 -27.08 6.41
N ALA A 174 -6.04 -27.44 7.58
CA ALA A 174 -4.92 -28.37 7.72
C ALA A 174 -5.28 -29.82 7.36
N GLU A 175 -6.49 -30.29 7.72
CA GLU A 175 -7.00 -31.60 7.30
C GLU A 175 -7.21 -31.64 5.77
N ALA A 176 -7.73 -30.58 5.18
CA ALA A 176 -7.89 -30.48 3.73
C ALA A 176 -6.55 -30.50 2.99
N GLU A 177 -5.50 -29.85 3.52
CA GLU A 177 -4.16 -29.91 2.93
C GLU A 177 -3.51 -31.30 3.08
N ASN A 178 -3.71 -32.00 4.21
CA ASN A 178 -3.21 -33.35 4.41
C ASN A 178 -3.95 -34.41 3.57
N GLU A 179 -5.25 -34.26 3.33
CA GLU A 179 -6.05 -35.11 2.43
C GLU A 179 -5.65 -34.94 0.96
N LEU A 180 -5.25 -33.74 0.55
CA LEU A 180 -4.76 -33.44 -0.81
C LEU A 180 -3.38 -34.04 -1.11
N GLY A 181 -2.60 -34.39 -0.08
CA GLY A 181 -1.27 -35.01 -0.22
C GLY A 181 -1.26 -36.54 -0.36
N LYS A 182 -2.39 -37.23 -0.14
CA LYS A 182 -2.42 -38.71 -0.02
C LYS A 182 -3.27 -39.47 -1.05
N LYS A 183 -3.78 -38.82 -2.10
CA LYS A 183 -4.44 -39.52 -3.23
C LYS A 183 -3.96 -39.05 -4.59
N GLY A 184 -2.92 -39.70 -5.08
CA GLY A 184 -2.89 -40.06 -6.49
C GLY A 184 -4.04 -41.03 -6.78
N GLY A 185 -4.90 -40.68 -7.75
CA GLY A 185 -5.81 -41.63 -8.37
C GLY A 185 -7.31 -41.51 -8.01
N LYS A 186 -8.09 -41.36 -9.08
CA LYS A 186 -9.54 -41.61 -9.23
C LYS A 186 -10.53 -40.60 -8.62
N LYS A 187 -11.05 -39.75 -9.52
CA LYS A 187 -12.38 -39.13 -9.41
C LYS A 187 -13.46 -40.22 -9.29
N PRO A 188 -14.41 -40.13 -8.34
CA PRO A 188 -15.68 -40.83 -8.47
C PRO A 188 -16.68 -39.92 -9.19
N LYS A 189 -17.28 -40.45 -10.27
CA LYS A 189 -18.50 -39.89 -10.85
C LYS A 189 -19.64 -40.09 -9.86
N GLY A 190 -20.19 -38.99 -9.33
CA GLY A 190 -21.46 -38.97 -8.60
C GLY A 190 -22.38 -37.93 -9.23
N LYS A 191 -23.45 -38.41 -9.86
CA LYS A 191 -24.50 -37.64 -10.53
C LYS A 191 -25.37 -36.98 -9.46
N GLY A 192 -25.34 -35.65 -9.36
CA GLY A 192 -26.15 -34.88 -8.41
C GLY A 192 -26.36 -33.46 -8.92
N SER A 193 -27.47 -33.26 -9.61
CA SER A 193 -27.95 -31.98 -10.11
C SER A 193 -28.19 -31.00 -8.95
N ARG A 194 -27.51 -29.86 -8.96
CA ARG A 194 -28.05 -28.57 -8.50
C ARG A 194 -27.18 -27.43 -9.03
N LYS A 195 -27.82 -26.64 -9.90
CA LYS A 195 -27.34 -25.44 -10.55
C LYS A 195 -27.02 -24.38 -9.48
N ALA A 196 -25.75 -24.27 -9.07
CA ALA A 196 -25.30 -23.22 -8.15
C ALA A 196 -24.78 -22.03 -8.96
N VAL A 197 -25.62 -21.01 -9.03
CA VAL A 197 -25.32 -19.65 -9.49
C VAL A 197 -24.03 -19.16 -8.82
N GLY A 198 -23.09 -18.68 -9.64
CA GLY A 198 -21.76 -18.27 -9.23
C GLY A 198 -21.77 -17.18 -8.16
N LYS A 199 -21.37 -17.54 -6.94
CA LYS A 199 -21.02 -16.59 -5.88
C LYS A 199 -19.50 -16.37 -5.94
N LYS A 200 -19.09 -15.27 -6.58
CA LYS A 200 -17.70 -14.78 -6.57
C LYS A 200 -17.20 -14.67 -5.13
N SER A 201 -16.03 -15.24 -4.84
CA SER A 201 -15.31 -14.97 -3.60
C SER A 201 -14.81 -13.52 -3.60
N LYS A 202 -15.23 -12.74 -2.60
CA LYS A 202 -14.54 -11.53 -2.17
C LYS A 202 -13.25 -11.96 -1.47
N GLY A 203 -12.10 -11.74 -2.09
CA GLY A 203 -10.83 -12.10 -1.48
C GLY A 203 -9.64 -11.70 -2.33
N ASN A 204 -9.02 -10.60 -1.96
CA ASN A 204 -7.99 -9.90 -2.69
C ASN A 204 -6.62 -10.58 -2.51
N ARG A 205 -6.27 -11.58 -3.33
CA ARG A 205 -4.88 -12.07 -3.50
C ARG A 205 -4.69 -12.60 -4.93
N GLY A 206 -4.35 -11.71 -5.85
CA GLY A 206 -4.02 -12.07 -7.22
C GLY A 206 -2.63 -12.70 -7.31
N GLN A 207 -2.57 -14.03 -7.28
CA GLN A 207 -1.51 -14.75 -8.00
C GLN A 207 -1.84 -14.66 -9.49
N ARG A 208 -1.01 -13.95 -10.25
CA ARG A 208 -1.12 -13.89 -11.71
C ARG A 208 -0.61 -15.21 -12.28
N ALA A 209 -1.51 -16.07 -12.73
CA ALA A 209 -1.14 -17.23 -13.54
C ALA A 209 -0.55 -16.76 -14.89
N PRO A 210 0.69 -17.14 -15.26
CA PRO A 210 1.24 -16.86 -16.57
C PRO A 210 0.68 -17.90 -17.55
N GLY A 211 -0.16 -17.50 -18.50
CA GLY A 211 -0.64 -18.45 -19.51
C GLY A 211 -1.91 -18.14 -20.30
N LYS A 212 -2.45 -16.92 -20.28
CA LYS A 212 -3.53 -16.56 -21.21
C LYS A 212 -3.15 -15.35 -22.05
N LYS A 213 -2.86 -15.63 -23.33
CA LYS A 213 -2.69 -14.67 -24.42
C LYS A 213 -3.90 -13.72 -24.45
N ALA A 214 -3.63 -12.41 -24.49
CA ALA A 214 -4.64 -11.37 -24.63
C ALA A 214 -5.14 -11.36 -26.09
N GLN A 215 -6.34 -11.88 -26.31
CA GLN A 215 -7.09 -11.66 -27.55
C GLN A 215 -8.20 -10.65 -27.24
N ALA A 216 -8.02 -9.40 -27.69
CA ALA A 216 -9.07 -8.45 -28.08
C ALA A 216 -8.48 -7.06 -28.27
N GLY A 217 -7.91 -6.82 -29.45
CA GLY A 217 -7.68 -5.47 -29.97
C GLY A 217 -9.03 -4.82 -30.28
N ARG A 218 -9.31 -3.68 -29.65
CA ARG A 218 -10.50 -2.87 -29.88
C ARG A 218 -10.29 -2.00 -31.12
N LYS A 219 -11.01 -2.29 -32.21
CA LYS A 219 -11.11 -1.41 -33.38
C LYS A 219 -11.65 -0.04 -32.96
N ARG A 220 -10.94 1.02 -33.32
CA ARG A 220 -11.40 2.41 -33.24
C ARG A 220 -12.31 2.67 -34.45
N ARG A 221 -13.48 3.24 -34.20
CA ARG A 221 -14.16 4.13 -35.13
C ARG A 221 -13.88 5.54 -34.64
#